data_AF-A0A6G3LC64-F1
#
_entry.id   AF-A0A6G3LC64-F1
#
_cell.length_a   1.000
_cell.length_b   1.000
_cell.length_c   1.000
_cell.angle_alpha   90.00
_cell.angle_beta   90.00
_cell.angle_gamma   90.00
#
_symmetry.space_group_name_H-M   'P 1'
#
loop_
_entity.id
_entity.type
_entity.pdbx_description
1 polymer ?
#
loop_
_entity_poly.entity_id
_entity_poly.type
_entity_poly.pdbx_seq_one_letter_code
_entity_poly.pdbx_strand_id
1 'polypeptide(L)' 'YFDRSEEPPDVKATEGATTPWGIETAVKRAGGSIPDVVIDRGGFGKEPLAFIFGTTPTEVVSKVMKISKALS' A
#
# COMPACT_ATOMS: atom_id res chain seq x y z
N TYR A 1 -3.84 -1.57 4.82
CA TYR A 1 -2.43 -1.28 5.17
C TYR A 1 -1.70 -2.59 5.42
N PHE A 2 -0.38 -2.61 5.30
CA PHE A 2 0.47 -3.73 5.72
C PHE A 2 1.66 -3.22 6.55
N ASP A 3 2.27 -4.13 7.30
CA ASP A 3 3.38 -3.85 8.20
C ASP A 3 4.51 -4.83 7.87
N ARG A 4 5.71 -4.31 7.58
CA ARG A 4 6.86 -5.14 7.18
C ARG A 4 7.38 -6.03 8.31
N SER A 5 6.98 -5.79 9.56
CA SER A 5 7.27 -6.70 10.67
C SER A 5 6.51 -8.02 10.60
N GLU A 6 5.43 -8.08 9.83
CA GLU A 6 4.61 -9.28 9.60
C GLU A 6 5.06 -10.07 8.35
N GLU A 7 6.06 -9.56 7.62
CA GLU A 7 6.55 -10.15 6.38
C GLU A 7 7.21 -11.51 6.63
N PRO A 8 6.76 -12.59 5.96
CA PRO A 8 7.38 -13.90 6.05
C PRO A 8 8.87 -13.86 5.65
N PRO A 9 9.75 -14.64 6.30
CA PRO A 9 11.19 -14.62 6.01
C PRO A 9 11.55 -14.93 4.55
N ASP A 10 10.81 -15.83 3.90
CA ASP A 10 10.97 -16.21 2.50
C ASP A 10 10.58 -15.09 1.54
N VAL A 11 9.50 -14.35 1.85
CA VAL A 11 9.11 -13.14 1.12
C VAL A 11 10.20 -12.08 1.27
N LYS A 12 10.68 -11.83 2.50
CA LYS A 12 11.71 -10.83 2.78
C LYS A 12 13.05 -11.13 2.10
N ALA A 13 13.40 -12.41 1.95
CA ALA A 13 14.61 -12.84 1.26
C ALA A 13 14.51 -12.77 -0.27
N THR A 14 13.30 -12.66 -0.81
CA THR A 14 13.05 -12.64 -2.25
C THR A 14 12.92 -11.21 -2.75
N GLU A 15 13.83 -10.80 -3.65
CA GLU A 15 13.77 -9.47 -4.26
C GLU A 15 12.43 -9.24 -4.97
N GLY A 16 11.82 -8.08 -4.70
CA GLY A 16 10.55 -7.69 -5.30
C GLY A 16 9.29 -8.32 -4.69
N ALA A 17 9.41 -9.21 -3.70
CA ALA A 17 8.25 -9.93 -3.14
C ALA A 17 7.49 -9.15 -2.06
N THR A 18 8.12 -8.19 -1.37
CA THR A 18 7.49 -7.40 -0.29
C THR A 18 6.22 -6.68 -0.73
N THR A 19 6.26 -5.97 -1.88
CA THR A 19 5.10 -5.17 -2.32
C THR A 19 3.91 -6.04 -2.72
N PRO A 20 4.06 -7.09 -3.56
CA PRO A 20 2.97 -8.02 -3.84
C PRO A 20 2.34 -8.62 -2.58
N TRP A 21 3.16 -9.14 -1.66
CA TRP A 21 2.69 -9.69 -0.38
C TRP A 21 1.96 -8.63 0.46
N GLY A 22 2.50 -7.42 0.53
CA GLY A 22 1.92 -6.32 1.29
C GLY A 22 0.57 -5.87 0.76
N ILE A 23 0.42 -5.75 -0.57
CA ILE A 23 -0.85 -5.44 -1.22
C ILE A 23 -1.87 -6.56 -0.98
N GLU A 24 -1.49 -7.82 -1.17
CA GLU A 24 -2.38 -8.96 -0.89
C GLU A 24 -2.83 -8.99 0.57
N THR A 25 -1.92 -8.76 1.51
CA THR A 25 -2.21 -8.66 2.95
C THR A 25 -3.20 -7.53 3.24
N ALA A 26 -3.01 -6.37 2.61
CA ALA A 26 -3.92 -5.24 2.77
C ALA A 26 -5.32 -5.51 2.20
N VAL A 27 -5.43 -6.18 1.04
CA VAL A 27 -6.71 -6.57 0.43
C VAL A 27 -7.44 -7.60 1.29
N LYS A 28 -6.72 -8.62 1.81
CA LYS A 28 -7.30 -9.59 2.75
C LYS A 28 -7.88 -8.91 4.00
N ARG A 29 -7.13 -7.95 4.56
CA ARG A 29 -7.60 -7.13 5.71
C ARG A 29 -8.82 -6.27 5.37
N ALA A 30 -8.96 -5.82 4.14
CA ALA A 30 -10.12 -5.08 3.64
C ALA A 30 -11.31 -5.98 3.26
N GLY A 31 -11.35 -7.23 3.72
CA GLY A 31 -12.43 -8.17 3.44
C GLY A 31 -12.46 -8.64 1.98
N GLY A 32 -11.31 -8.62 1.29
CA GLY A 32 -11.20 -9.04 -0.11
C GLY A 32 -11.53 -7.96 -1.14
N SER A 33 -11.93 -6.76 -0.69
CA SER A 33 -12.11 -5.60 -1.57
C SER A 33 -10.77 -4.89 -1.80
N ILE A 34 -10.59 -4.31 -3.00
CA ILE A 34 -9.43 -3.47 -3.30
C ILE A 34 -9.71 -2.07 -2.73
N PRO A 35 -8.95 -1.60 -1.72
CA PRO A 35 -9.14 -0.27 -1.15
C PRO A 35 -8.60 0.82 -2.09
N ASP A 36 -9.08 2.05 -1.94
CA ASP A 36 -8.55 3.22 -2.65
C ASP A 36 -7.08 3.50 -2.32
N VAL A 37 -6.68 3.20 -1.08
CA VAL A 37 -5.33 3.45 -0.56
C VAL A 37 -4.84 2.28 0.27
N VAL A 38 -3.60 1.84 0.03
CA VAL A 38 -2.87 0.92 0.91
C VAL A 38 -1.66 1.65 1.50
N ILE A 39 -1.57 1.67 2.83
CA ILE A 39 -0.41 2.19 3.55
C ILE A 39 0.59 1.06 3.82
N ASP A 40 1.84 1.25 3.41
CA ASP A 40 3.02 0.57 3.91
C ASP A 40 3.56 1.40 5.08
N ARG A 41 3.64 0.80 6.27
CA ARG A 41 4.15 1.48 7.47
C ARG A 41 5.66 1.72 7.45
N GLY A 42 6.37 1.25 6.43
CA GLY A 42 7.82 1.31 6.35
C GLY A 42 8.47 0.24 7.22
N GLY A 43 9.76 0.43 7.49
CA GLY A 43 10.55 -0.49 8.30
C GLY A 43 11.98 0.02 8.46
N PHE A 44 12.84 -0.79 9.06
CA PHE A 44 14.24 -0.41 9.23
C PHE A 44 14.91 -0.12 7.87
N GLY A 45 15.36 1.12 7.68
CA GLY A 45 15.95 1.57 6.41
C GLY A 45 14.96 1.65 5.24
N LYS A 46 13.65 1.66 5.49
CA LYS A 46 12.59 1.73 4.48
C LYS A 46 11.55 2.78 4.87
N GLU A 47 11.39 3.80 4.03
CA GLU A 47 10.42 4.86 4.25
C GLU A 47 8.97 4.33 4.12
N PRO A 48 8.02 4.84 4.92
CA PRO A 48 6.60 4.56 4.74
C PRO A 48 6.09 5.05 3.38
N LEU A 49 5.13 4.32 2.80
CA LEU A 49 4.54 4.65 1.50
C LEU A 49 3.01 4.57 1.52
N ALA A 50 2.38 5.33 0.65
CA ALA A 50 0.95 5.22 0.34
C ALA A 50 0.77 4.84 -1.14
N PHE A 51 0.17 3.69 -1.38
CA PHE A 51 -0.24 3.24 -2.71
C PHE A 51 -1.67 3.68 -2.96
N ILE A 52 -1.91 4.49 -3.98
CA ILE A 52 -3.24 5.00 -4.33
C ILE A 52 -3.70 4.32 -5.62
N PHE A 53 -4.87 3.69 -5.59
CA PHE A 53 -5.40 2.88 -6.68
C PHE A 53 -6.51 3.60 -7.44
N GLY A 54 -6.64 3.26 -8.72
CA GLY A 54 -7.71 3.73 -9.60
C GLY A 54 -7.69 2.95 -10.90
N THR A 55 -8.84 2.88 -11.57
CA THR A 55 -8.99 2.20 -12.86
C THR A 55 -8.45 3.03 -14.03
N THR A 56 -8.28 4.34 -13.81
CA THR A 56 -7.69 5.28 -14.75
C THR A 56 -6.70 6.22 -14.06
N PRO A 57 -5.71 6.77 -14.78
CA PRO A 57 -4.80 7.77 -14.23
C PRO A 57 -5.53 8.99 -13.65
N THR A 58 -6.60 9.45 -14.31
CA THR A 58 -7.39 10.61 -13.85
C THR A 58 -8.09 10.33 -12.52
N GLU A 59 -8.55 9.11 -12.29
CA GLU A 59 -9.15 8.71 -11.00
C GLU A 59 -8.11 8.77 -9.87
N VAL A 60 -6.90 8.27 -10.11
CA VAL A 60 -5.80 8.32 -9.14
C VAL A 60 -5.45 9.78 -8.80
N VAL A 61 -5.28 10.63 -9.82
CA VAL A 61 -5.00 12.06 -9.62
C VAL A 61 -6.12 12.75 -8.85
N SER A 62 -7.39 12.45 -9.15
CA SER A 62 -8.52 12.99 -8.42
C SER A 62 -8.49 12.63 -6.92
N LYS A 63 -8.15 11.37 -6.59
CA LYS A 63 -8.00 10.93 -5.20
C LYS A 63 -6.86 11.65 -4.49
N VAL A 64 -5.71 11.81 -5.15
CA VAL A 64 -4.56 12.58 -4.62
C VAL A 64 -4.96 14.03 -4.33
N MET A 65 -5.66 14.69 -5.24
CA MET A 65 -6.11 16.08 -5.04
C MET A 65 -7.09 16.22 -3.86
N LYS A 66 -7.99 15.26 -3.66
CA LYS A 66 -8.89 15.24 -2.50
C LYS A 66 -8.11 15.11 -1.19
N ILE A 67 -7.11 14.24 -1.14
CA ILE A 67 -6.22 14.07 0.02
C ILE A 67 -5.46 15.38 0.30
N SER A 68 -4.84 15.97 -0.72
CA SER A 68 -4.10 17.23 -0.59
C SER A 68 -4.97 18.36 -0.03
N LYS A 69 -6.20 18.52 -0.55
CA LYS A 69 -7.16 19.52 -0.05
C LYS A 69 -7.58 19.28 1.40
N ALA A 70 -7.66 18.02 1.85
CA ALA A 70 -8.02 17.70 3.23
C ALA A 70 -6.87 17.92 4.23
N LEU A 71 -5.63 18.00 3.74
CA LEU A 71 -4.42 18.25 4.52
C LEU A 71 -3.95 19.73 4.49
N SER A 72 -4.59 20.55 3.65
CA SER A 72 -4.36 22.00 3.57
C SER A 72 -5.23 22.73 4.58
#